data_AF-A0A8T5SWX9-F1
#
_entry.id   AF-A0A8T5SWX9-F1
#
_cell.length_a   1.000
_cell.length_b   1.000
_cell.length_c   1.000
_cell.angle_alpha   90.00
_cell.angle_beta   90.00
_cell.angle_gamma   90.00
#
_symmetry.space_group_name_H-M   'P 1'
#
loop_
_entity.id
_entity.type
_entity.pdbx_description
1 polymer ?
#
loop_
_entity_poly.entity_id
_entity_poly.type
_entity_poly.pdbx_seq_one_letter_code
_entity_poly.pdbx_strand_id
1 'polypeptide(L)'
;GYITLPMDLREFAEPGCFYDLSSVDTKLETYVLTVKLSVTNKGWGFYIPQALCIKHSLVGETVQCYIYMLEHFPVKLSMDKTIRLPNSIVEEYEIKENDLFEVEVLAEKGIFREIILINRTDRSNRSDKDEYRFTLRLSDVPRSTETRMKFVKRVEKLNATKEENYENYYLPQLFPDGIMGKVHENEMIIFLGNHIPIFTPIRINLLDFVHYFGGYYFDGTKKGWSWRINASTPEQAVYYTKKYGQLILGNQLVFRLIYSKKPSDKRTKTQIRKDLIDYWKEYASVDIKADNIKLRETKHNKVKKWNKYGTLDVNDNRNLVMEVHLRLLDAVEGVVIHEINNENCWKFLSGILEGDGFVSGGKDRFGIGFSTHSSDKIIEKTLIRLGIQYRSDKSRTKGGKPAGISFHFGLFEVLLNLEVIYLSLFTYYPKRRDLFIERLLKQPSVEYLLKRKQTLAVPARSFLLSHSLDTSSTQNFLEKLEPVLKTIKV
;
A
#
# COMPACT_ATOMS: atom_id res chain seq x y z
N GLY A 1 25.37 7.04 48.32
CA GLY A 1 26.81 7.35 48.33
C GLY A 1 27.17 8.18 47.12
N TYR A 2 28.39 8.72 47.03
CA TYR A 2 28.89 9.41 45.85
C TYR A 2 30.29 8.88 45.54
N ILE A 3 30.52 8.41 44.32
CA ILE A 3 31.85 8.01 43.84
C ILE A 3 32.40 9.13 43.00
N THR A 4 33.46 9.78 43.48
CA THR A 4 34.15 10.84 42.76
C THR A 4 35.00 10.25 41.65
N LEU A 5 34.87 10.78 40.44
CA LEU A 5 35.74 10.44 39.33
C LEU A 5 37.09 11.18 39.50
N PRO A 6 38.22 10.44 39.56
CA PRO A 6 39.57 11.00 39.60
C PRO A 6 39.82 11.98 38.45
N MET A 7 40.65 13.00 38.68
CA MET A 7 40.87 14.07 37.70
C MET A 7 41.43 13.58 36.36
N ASP A 8 42.38 12.65 36.43
CA ASP A 8 43.00 11.95 35.30
C ASP A 8 42.00 11.13 34.48
N LEU A 9 40.92 10.63 35.09
CA LEU A 9 39.87 9.91 34.37
C LEU A 9 38.79 10.83 33.77
N ARG A 10 38.78 12.13 34.11
CA ARG A 10 37.77 13.07 33.59
C ARG A 10 37.95 13.38 32.11
N GLU A 11 39.16 13.28 31.57
CA GLU A 11 39.42 13.52 30.14
C GLU A 11 38.77 12.45 29.24
N PHE A 12 38.52 11.26 29.79
CA PHE A 12 37.85 10.14 29.12
C PHE A 12 36.35 10.06 29.44
N ALA A 13 35.83 11.04 30.18
CA ALA A 13 34.46 11.05 30.64
C ALA A 13 33.70 12.24 30.06
N GLU A 14 32.46 11.99 29.67
CA GLU A 14 31.61 12.98 29.05
C GLU A 14 30.47 13.34 30.02
N PRO A 15 30.43 14.59 30.50
CA PRO A 15 29.36 15.07 31.37
C PRO A 15 27.98 14.80 30.78
N GLY A 16 27.09 14.20 31.57
CA GLY A 16 25.73 13.91 31.12
C GLY A 16 25.54 12.52 30.53
N CYS A 17 26.61 11.79 30.20
CA CYS A 17 26.49 10.43 29.69
C CYS A 17 26.16 9.40 30.79
N PHE A 18 25.58 8.27 30.35
CA PHE A 18 25.32 7.11 31.21
C PHE A 18 26.49 6.14 31.17
N TYR A 19 26.78 5.54 32.31
CA TYR A 19 27.87 4.61 32.50
C TYR A 19 27.36 3.35 33.21
N ASP A 20 27.84 2.19 32.79
CA ASP A 20 27.76 0.98 33.62
C ASP A 20 28.89 1.05 34.64
N LEU A 21 28.50 1.21 35.89
CA LEU A 21 29.36 1.18 37.06
C LEU A 21 29.26 -0.20 37.69
N SER A 22 30.29 -1.01 37.51
CA SER A 22 30.45 -2.28 38.22
C SER A 22 31.30 -2.03 39.46
N SER A 23 30.66 -1.95 40.63
CA SER A 23 31.34 -1.82 41.91
C SER A 23 31.56 -3.20 42.53
N VAL A 24 32.80 -3.50 42.89
CA VAL A 24 33.19 -4.70 43.65
C VAL A 24 33.49 -4.25 45.08
N ASP A 25 32.79 -4.83 46.05
CA ASP A 25 33.01 -4.54 47.46
C ASP A 25 34.17 -5.36 48.06
N THR A 26 34.45 -5.13 49.35
CA THR A 26 35.50 -5.83 50.10
C THR A 26 35.22 -7.32 50.29
N LYS A 27 34.00 -7.79 50.02
CA LYS A 27 33.59 -9.20 50.05
C LYS A 27 33.59 -9.84 48.66
N LEU A 28 34.09 -9.14 47.64
CA LEU A 28 34.12 -9.55 46.24
C LEU A 28 32.73 -9.71 45.60
N GLU A 29 31.69 -9.15 46.22
CA GLU A 29 30.37 -9.09 45.58
C GLU A 29 30.38 -7.96 44.53
N THR A 30 29.97 -8.30 43.31
CA THR A 30 29.91 -7.35 42.18
C THR A 30 28.48 -6.84 41.99
N TYR A 31 28.33 -5.53 41.93
CA TYR A 31 27.05 -4.87 41.68
C TYR A 31 27.18 -3.99 40.45
N VAL A 32 26.31 -4.21 39.47
CA VAL A 32 26.27 -3.43 38.23
C VAL A 32 25.15 -2.41 38.32
N LEU A 33 25.49 -1.14 38.10
CA LEU A 33 24.54 -0.02 38.14
C LEU A 33 24.72 0.81 36.88
N THR A 34 23.63 1.09 36.17
CA THR A 34 23.65 2.12 35.14
C THR A 34 23.39 3.48 35.79
N VAL A 35 24.40 4.35 35.78
CA VAL A 35 24.40 5.64 36.48
C VAL A 35 24.82 6.77 35.54
N LYS A 36 24.22 7.95 35.74
CA LYS A 36 24.57 9.15 34.98
C LYS A 36 25.73 9.88 35.64
N LEU A 37 26.74 10.28 34.86
CA LEU A 37 27.83 11.12 35.36
C LEU A 37 27.28 12.50 35.74
N SER A 38 27.47 12.86 37.00
CA SER A 38 27.03 14.13 37.58
C SER A 38 28.21 15.07 37.73
N VAL A 39 28.05 16.31 37.31
CA VAL A 39 29.03 17.39 37.51
C VAL A 39 28.50 18.32 38.59
N THR A 40 29.25 18.43 39.68
CA THR A 40 28.91 19.31 40.81
C THR A 40 30.07 20.24 41.12
N ASN A 41 29.82 21.27 41.92
CA ASN A 41 30.87 22.17 42.44
C ASN A 41 31.96 21.43 43.24
N LYS A 42 31.66 20.22 43.74
CA LYS A 42 32.58 19.38 44.52
C LYS A 42 33.37 18.39 43.64
N GLY A 43 33.08 18.29 42.35
CA GLY A 43 33.73 17.38 41.41
C GLY A 43 32.75 16.58 40.56
N TRP A 44 33.29 15.77 39.66
CA TRP A 44 32.56 14.88 38.76
C TRP A 44 32.44 13.50 39.39
N GLY A 45 31.33 12.79 39.18
CA GLY A 45 31.14 11.48 39.81
C GLY A 45 29.73 10.89 39.70
N PHE A 46 29.51 9.79 40.40
CA PHE A 46 28.30 8.98 40.30
C PHE A 46 27.56 8.90 41.64
N TYR A 47 26.26 9.14 41.61
CA TYR A 47 25.39 8.89 42.76
C TYR A 47 25.05 7.41 42.84
N ILE A 48 25.30 6.81 44.01
CA ILE A 48 24.91 5.43 44.30
C ILE A 48 23.65 5.44 45.19
N PRO A 49 22.61 4.66 44.83
CA PRO A 49 21.38 4.56 45.61
C PRO A 49 21.65 4.25 47.08
N GLN A 50 21.03 5.02 47.98
CA GLN A 50 21.22 4.86 49.42
C GLN A 50 20.86 3.45 49.92
N ALA A 51 19.80 2.84 49.39
CA ALA A 51 19.40 1.48 49.73
C ALA A 51 20.51 0.45 49.43
N LEU A 52 21.21 0.60 48.31
CA LEU A 52 22.34 -0.26 47.96
C LEU A 52 23.52 -0.02 48.90
N CYS A 53 23.84 1.26 49.18
CA CYS A 53 24.89 1.61 50.13
C CYS A 53 24.64 1.05 51.54
N ILE A 54 23.39 1.08 52.02
CA ILE A 54 23.01 0.56 53.34
C ILE A 54 23.05 -0.97 53.34
N LYS A 55 22.42 -1.61 52.34
CA LYS A 55 22.31 -3.08 52.25
C LYS A 55 23.68 -3.75 52.21
N HIS A 56 24.64 -3.13 51.54
CA HIS A 56 25.98 -3.68 51.31
C HIS A 56 27.07 -2.94 52.10
N SER A 57 26.70 -2.10 53.07
CA SER A 57 27.63 -1.34 53.94
C SER A 57 28.74 -0.59 53.18
N LEU A 58 28.42 0.01 52.02
CA LEU A 58 29.41 0.62 51.12
C LEU A 58 29.93 2.00 51.58
N VAL A 59 29.45 2.52 52.71
CA VAL A 59 29.79 3.88 53.18
C VAL A 59 31.09 3.83 54.00
N GLY A 60 32.12 4.54 53.54
CA GLY A 60 33.44 4.58 54.22
C GLY A 60 34.39 3.46 53.79
N GLU A 61 33.93 2.53 52.95
CA GLU A 61 34.70 1.40 52.44
C GLU A 61 35.44 1.75 51.15
N THR A 62 36.54 1.04 50.88
CA THR A 62 37.22 1.09 49.57
C THR A 62 36.54 0.12 48.61
N VAL A 63 36.00 0.65 47.52
CA VAL A 63 35.33 -0.13 46.47
C VAL A 63 36.12 -0.04 45.17
N GLN A 64 36.35 -1.18 44.53
CA GLN A 64 36.90 -1.19 43.18
C GLN A 64 35.77 -0.97 42.18
N CYS A 65 35.92 0.02 41.31
CA CYS A 65 34.90 0.38 40.34
C CYS A 65 35.42 0.22 38.92
N TYR A 66 34.68 -0.50 38.10
CA TYR A 66 34.87 -0.53 36.66
C TYR A 66 33.80 0.35 36.02
N ILE A 67 34.23 1.32 35.22
CA ILE A 67 33.37 2.32 34.59
C ILE A 67 33.40 2.08 33.09
N TYR A 68 32.25 1.76 32.52
CA TYR A 68 32.08 1.57 31.08
C TYR A 68 31.11 2.61 30.54
N MET A 69 31.54 3.42 29.57
CA MET A 69 30.65 4.35 28.89
C MET A 69 29.60 3.56 28.11
N LEU A 70 28.34 3.92 28.27
CA LEU A 70 27.25 3.29 27.52
C LEU A 70 26.87 4.14 26.33
N GLU A 71 26.83 3.51 25.16
CA GLU A 71 26.18 4.10 23.98
C GLU A 71 24.65 4.20 24.16
N HIS A 72 24.05 3.31 24.97
CA HIS A 72 22.60 3.23 25.16
C HIS A 72 22.21 3.59 26.58
N PHE A 73 21.27 4.52 26.73
CA PHE A 73 20.72 4.92 28.02
C PHE A 73 19.54 4.04 28.43
N PRO A 74 19.32 3.83 29.75
CA PRO A 74 18.24 2.99 30.23
C PRO A 74 16.88 3.66 30.00
N VAL A 75 15.93 2.90 29.46
CA VAL A 75 14.55 3.35 29.24
C VAL A 75 13.56 2.31 29.73
N LYS A 76 12.45 2.79 30.31
CA LYS A 76 11.35 1.93 30.71
C LYS A 76 10.31 1.88 29.58
N LEU A 77 10.13 0.69 29.02
CA LEU A 77 9.08 0.42 28.05
C LEU A 77 7.76 0.14 28.77
N SER A 78 6.71 0.89 28.46
CA SER A 78 5.37 0.64 28.99
C SER A 78 4.67 -0.52 28.25
N MET A 79 3.51 -0.96 28.75
CA MET A 79 2.72 -2.02 28.10
C MET A 79 2.27 -1.66 26.68
N ASP A 80 2.02 -0.38 26.43
CA ASP A 80 1.68 0.19 25.12
C ASP A 80 2.94 0.52 24.27
N LYS A 81 4.13 0.09 24.71
CA LYS A 81 5.42 0.33 24.05
C LYS A 81 5.79 1.80 23.91
N THR A 82 5.25 2.62 24.80
CA THR A 82 5.58 4.04 24.91
C THR A 82 6.81 4.21 25.79
N ILE A 83 7.76 5.02 25.30
CA ILE A 83 8.95 5.43 26.04
C ILE A 83 8.82 6.91 26.34
N ARG A 84 9.01 7.27 27.61
CA ARG A 84 9.14 8.67 28.03
C ARG A 84 10.61 9.03 28.10
N LEU A 85 10.94 10.18 27.54
CA LEU A 85 12.32 10.64 27.47
C LEU A 85 12.68 11.38 28.77
N PRO A 86 13.82 11.05 29.40
CA PRO A 86 14.35 11.86 30.50
C PRO A 86 14.67 13.28 30.02
N ASN A 87 14.39 14.30 30.85
CA ASN A 87 14.67 15.71 30.49
C ASN A 87 16.10 15.94 30.04
N SER A 88 17.07 15.24 30.63
CA SER A 88 18.45 15.43 30.21
C SER A 88 18.73 14.95 28.80
N ILE A 89 18.05 13.90 28.33
CA ILE A 89 18.17 13.44 26.96
C ILE A 89 17.47 14.43 26.01
N VAL A 90 16.36 15.03 26.46
CA VAL A 90 15.65 16.08 25.70
C VAL A 90 16.55 17.31 25.51
N GLU A 91 17.24 17.73 26.57
CA GLU A 91 18.18 18.86 26.55
C GLU A 91 19.40 18.55 25.69
N GLU A 92 20.04 17.39 25.87
CA GLU A 92 21.24 16.96 25.14
C GLU A 92 21.02 16.88 23.62
N TYR A 93 19.91 16.30 23.19
CA TYR A 93 19.61 16.11 21.77
C TYR A 93 18.77 17.26 21.18
N GLU A 94 18.50 18.32 21.96
CA GLU A 94 17.61 19.43 21.59
C GLU A 94 16.27 18.93 20.98
N ILE A 95 15.63 18.00 21.66
CA ILE A 95 14.43 17.31 21.16
C ILE A 95 13.24 18.26 21.19
N LYS A 96 12.55 18.38 20.06
CA LYS A 96 11.32 19.15 19.91
C LYS A 96 10.14 18.26 19.54
N GLU A 97 8.95 18.79 19.74
CA GLU A 97 7.72 18.14 19.29
C GLU A 97 7.78 17.92 17.76
N ASN A 98 7.26 16.78 17.33
CA ASN A 98 7.24 16.33 15.94
C ASN A 98 8.61 16.04 15.34
N ASP A 99 9.69 16.02 16.13
CA ASP A 99 10.99 15.55 15.65
C ASP A 99 10.95 14.05 15.30
N LEU A 100 11.73 13.71 14.28
CA LEU A 100 11.88 12.35 13.80
C LEU A 100 13.29 11.88 14.12
N PHE A 101 13.38 10.67 14.67
CA PHE A 101 14.66 10.05 15.00
C PHE A 101 14.66 8.59 14.58
N GLU A 102 15.80 8.11 14.10
CA GLU A 102 16.11 6.69 14.07
C GLU A 102 16.62 6.31 15.46
N VAL A 103 15.97 5.35 16.10
CA VAL A 103 16.37 4.81 17.41
C VAL A 103 16.81 3.36 17.28
N GLU A 104 17.77 2.99 18.11
CA GLU A 104 18.17 1.60 18.30
C GLU A 104 17.84 1.19 19.74
N VAL A 105 17.09 0.11 19.89
CA VAL A 105 16.61 -0.42 21.17
C VAL A 105 17.21 -1.81 21.37
N LEU A 106 17.99 -1.94 22.44
CA LEU A 106 18.51 -3.20 22.94
C LEU A 106 17.49 -3.80 23.90
N ALA A 107 16.91 -4.94 23.51
CA ALA A 107 16.06 -5.75 24.35
C ALA A 107 16.61 -7.18 24.45
N GLU A 108 16.08 -7.97 25.37
CA GLU A 108 16.54 -9.35 25.62
C GLU A 108 16.58 -10.22 24.35
N LYS A 109 15.62 -10.00 23.43
CA LYS A 109 15.51 -10.76 22.17
C LYS A 109 16.44 -10.28 21.04
N GLY A 110 17.15 -9.17 21.24
CA GLY A 110 18.07 -8.63 20.25
C GLY A 110 18.00 -7.12 20.10
N ILE A 111 18.64 -6.64 19.03
CA ILE A 111 18.77 -5.24 18.67
C ILE A 111 17.68 -4.89 17.66
N PHE A 112 17.01 -3.78 17.91
CA PHE A 112 15.86 -3.33 17.14
C PHE A 112 16.07 -1.91 16.66
N ARG A 113 15.81 -1.61 15.38
CA ARG A 113 15.90 -0.25 14.84
C ARG A 113 14.57 0.22 14.29
N GLU A 114 14.25 1.48 14.55
CA GLU A 114 12.97 2.06 14.16
C GLU A 114 13.04 3.58 13.99
N ILE A 115 12.31 4.13 13.01
CA ILE A 115 12.07 5.57 12.93
C ILE A 115 10.84 5.93 13.73
N ILE A 116 11.00 6.82 14.71
CA ILE A 116 9.96 7.24 15.63
C ILE A 116 9.55 8.69 15.40
N LEU A 117 8.34 9.02 15.84
CA LEU A 117 7.85 10.38 15.96
C LEU A 117 7.81 10.80 17.42
N ILE A 118 8.49 11.90 17.73
CA ILE A 118 8.44 12.53 19.05
C ILE A 118 7.12 13.27 19.20
N ASN A 119 6.37 12.91 20.23
CA ASN A 119 5.15 13.58 20.63
C ASN A 119 5.35 14.24 22.00
N ARG A 120 4.76 15.42 22.17
CA ARG A 120 4.67 16.07 23.48
C ARG A 120 3.46 15.50 24.23
N THR A 121 3.62 15.19 25.51
CA THR A 121 2.47 14.86 26.35
C THR A 121 1.86 16.14 26.87
N ASP A 122 0.73 16.58 26.30
CA ASP A 122 -0.02 17.68 26.88
C ASP A 122 -0.67 17.23 28.21
N ARG A 123 -0.22 17.83 29.31
CA ARG A 123 -0.87 17.73 30.61
C ARG A 123 -1.22 19.14 31.08
N SER A 124 -2.22 19.72 30.44
CA SER A 124 -2.88 20.99 30.80
C SER A 124 -3.19 21.22 32.29
N ASN A 125 -3.03 20.24 33.19
CA ASN A 125 -3.29 20.34 34.63
C ASN A 125 -2.16 19.84 35.57
N ARG A 126 -0.90 19.67 35.13
CA ARG A 126 0.23 19.32 36.03
C ARG A 126 1.51 20.10 35.67
N SER A 127 2.19 20.60 36.69
CA SER A 127 3.40 21.46 36.66
C SER A 127 4.34 21.27 35.46
N ASP A 128 4.41 22.29 34.60
CA ASP A 128 5.48 22.87 33.75
C ASP A 128 6.67 22.05 33.20
N LYS A 129 6.66 20.73 33.26
CA LYS A 129 7.67 19.91 32.58
C LYS A 129 7.02 19.07 31.50
N ASP A 130 7.16 19.52 30.27
CA ASP A 130 6.75 18.78 29.09
C ASP A 130 7.43 17.41 29.04
N GLU A 131 6.64 16.35 29.18
CA GLU A 131 7.14 14.99 29.01
C GLU A 131 7.09 14.62 27.52
N TYR A 132 8.24 14.67 26.85
CA TYR A 132 8.39 14.12 25.51
C TYR A 132 8.35 12.59 25.53
N ARG A 133 7.67 12.01 24.55
CA ARG A 133 7.50 10.57 24.42
C ARG A 133 7.43 10.13 22.96
N PHE A 134 7.61 8.85 22.74
CA PHE A 134 7.30 8.21 21.47
C PHE A 134 6.85 6.77 21.73
N THR A 135 6.30 6.13 20.70
CA THR A 135 5.81 4.76 20.78
C THR A 135 6.54 3.91 19.74
N LEU A 136 7.11 2.79 20.18
CA LEU A 136 7.73 1.80 19.31
C LEU A 136 6.63 0.93 18.67
N ARG A 137 6.72 0.66 17.37
CA ARG A 137 5.73 -0.17 16.65
C ARG A 137 6.12 -1.64 16.63
N LEU A 138 7.40 -1.94 16.80
CA LEU A 138 7.94 -3.30 16.66
C LEU A 138 7.19 -4.31 17.52
N SER A 139 6.45 -5.23 16.88
CA SER A 139 5.67 -6.30 17.53
C SER A 139 6.53 -7.18 18.45
N ASP A 140 7.83 -7.29 18.13
CA ASP A 140 8.71 -8.32 18.64
C ASP A 140 9.49 -7.90 19.90
N VAL A 141 9.48 -6.61 20.24
CA VAL A 141 10.05 -6.11 21.50
C VAL A 141 9.16 -6.58 22.67
N PRO A 142 9.70 -7.37 23.63
CA PRO A 142 8.97 -7.85 24.80
C PRO A 142 8.35 -6.71 25.62
N ARG A 143 7.16 -6.94 26.20
CA ARG A 143 6.33 -5.88 26.83
C ARG A 143 6.76 -5.42 28.22
N SER A 144 7.85 -5.94 28.80
CA SER A 144 8.20 -5.67 30.20
C SER A 144 9.69 -5.76 30.55
N THR A 145 10.60 -5.64 29.59
CA THR A 145 12.04 -5.74 29.87
C THR A 145 12.63 -4.36 30.22
N GLU A 146 13.59 -4.33 31.13
CA GLU A 146 14.56 -3.24 31.17
C GLU A 146 15.21 -3.17 29.79
N THR A 147 15.10 -2.03 29.12
CA THR A 147 15.60 -1.85 27.76
C THR A 147 16.61 -0.71 27.75
N ARG A 148 17.60 -0.80 26.88
CA ARG A 148 18.53 0.31 26.64
C ARG A 148 18.26 0.86 25.25
N MET A 149 18.38 2.17 25.08
CA MET A 149 18.13 2.83 23.80
C MET A 149 19.22 3.83 23.48
N LYS A 150 19.49 4.03 22.18
CA LYS A 150 20.24 5.17 21.68
C LYS A 150 19.53 5.85 20.52
N PHE A 151 19.70 7.17 20.42
CA PHE A 151 19.38 7.92 19.21
C PHE A 151 20.50 7.71 18.20
N VAL A 152 20.19 7.10 17.05
CA VAL A 152 21.19 6.82 16.01
C VAL A 152 21.41 8.08 15.17
N LYS A 153 20.32 8.68 14.71
CA LYS A 153 20.36 9.94 13.95
C LYS A 153 19.03 10.67 14.01
N ARG A 154 19.09 11.99 13.88
CA ARG A 154 17.92 12.82 13.57
C ARG A 154 17.56 12.62 12.10
N VAL A 155 16.30 12.33 11.82
CA VAL A 155 15.80 12.10 10.47
C VAL A 155 15.41 13.44 9.85
N GLU A 156 15.89 13.69 8.64
CA GLU A 156 15.54 14.89 7.87
C GLU A 156 14.03 14.90 7.58
N LYS A 157 13.35 16.00 7.93
CA LYS A 157 11.92 16.18 7.64
C LYS A 157 11.75 16.63 6.20
N LEU A 158 10.77 16.04 5.52
CA LEU A 158 10.35 16.48 4.19
C LEU A 158 9.22 17.50 4.32
N ASN A 159 9.26 18.53 3.49
CA ASN A 159 8.25 19.57 3.45
C ASN A 159 7.21 19.26 2.37
N ALA A 160 5.94 19.60 2.62
CA ALA A 160 4.89 19.52 1.61
C ALA A 160 4.95 20.77 0.70
N THR A 161 5.92 20.82 -0.21
CA THR A 161 5.97 21.86 -1.26
C THR A 161 5.19 21.40 -2.48
N LYS A 162 4.40 22.30 -3.06
CA LYS A 162 3.71 22.02 -4.33
C LYS A 162 4.73 21.96 -5.47
N GLU A 163 4.69 20.87 -6.22
CA GLU A 163 5.49 20.67 -7.42
C GLU A 163 4.60 20.14 -8.55
N GLU A 164 4.53 20.89 -9.65
CA GLU A 164 3.81 20.49 -10.86
C GLU A 164 4.73 19.68 -11.77
N ASN A 165 4.96 18.42 -11.43
CA ASN A 165 5.66 17.46 -12.28
C ASN A 165 5.05 16.06 -12.12
N TYR A 166 4.42 15.53 -13.17
CA TYR A 166 3.75 14.22 -13.09
C TYR A 166 4.67 13.03 -13.39
N GLU A 167 5.76 13.23 -14.13
CA GLU A 167 6.76 12.19 -14.41
C GLU A 167 7.68 11.91 -13.22
N ASN A 168 7.86 12.92 -12.36
CA ASN A 168 8.65 12.84 -11.14
C ASN A 168 7.91 13.45 -9.95
N TYR A 169 6.67 12.98 -9.75
CA TYR A 169 5.71 13.52 -8.81
C TYR A 169 6.18 13.40 -7.37
N TYR A 170 6.28 14.54 -6.71
CA TYR A 170 6.71 14.65 -5.32
C TYR A 170 5.58 14.26 -4.38
N LEU A 171 5.67 13.07 -3.78
CA LEU A 171 4.62 12.52 -2.92
C LEU A 171 4.34 13.33 -1.64
N PRO A 172 5.33 13.97 -0.98
CA PRO A 172 5.07 14.76 0.22
C PRO A 172 3.99 15.84 0.06
N GLN A 173 3.79 16.37 -1.14
CA GLN A 173 2.76 17.39 -1.39
C GLN A 173 1.34 16.89 -1.16
N LEU A 174 1.12 15.57 -1.19
CA LEU A 174 -0.18 14.96 -0.90
C LEU A 174 -0.50 14.95 0.59
N PHE A 175 0.45 15.19 1.49
CA PHE A 175 0.27 15.09 2.94
C PHE A 175 0.68 16.39 3.65
N PRO A 176 0.03 17.54 3.36
CA PRO A 176 0.35 18.81 4.02
C PRO A 176 0.09 18.80 5.53
N ASP A 177 -0.75 17.88 5.99
CA ASP A 177 -1.13 17.58 7.37
C ASP A 177 -0.28 16.46 8.01
N GLY A 178 0.60 15.81 7.24
CA GLY A 178 1.44 14.71 7.70
C GLY A 178 2.83 15.18 8.14
N ILE A 179 3.46 14.40 9.01
CA ILE A 179 4.87 14.55 9.37
C ILE A 179 5.65 13.47 8.62
N MET A 180 6.59 13.89 7.78
CA MET A 180 7.30 13.01 6.86
C MET A 180 8.79 13.06 7.09
N GLY A 181 9.45 11.91 7.09
CA GLY A 181 10.89 11.78 7.27
C GLY A 181 11.56 11.11 6.09
N LYS A 182 12.69 11.65 5.63
CA LYS A 182 13.56 11.04 4.62
C LYS A 182 14.36 9.90 5.25
N VAL A 183 14.04 8.66 4.85
CA VAL A 183 14.72 7.44 5.35
C VAL A 183 16.04 7.26 4.63
N HIS A 184 16.00 7.40 3.30
CA HIS A 184 17.12 7.44 2.37
C HIS A 184 16.73 8.26 1.12
N GLU A 185 17.59 8.32 0.10
CA GLU A 185 17.41 9.21 -1.07
C GLU A 185 16.06 9.11 -1.80
N ASN A 186 15.43 7.94 -1.80
CA ASN A 186 14.21 7.67 -2.57
C ASN A 186 13.03 7.24 -1.71
N GLU A 187 13.19 7.14 -0.39
CA GLU A 187 12.18 6.60 0.52
C GLU A 187 11.89 7.55 1.67
N MET A 188 10.62 7.66 1.99
CA MET A 188 10.14 8.37 3.16
C MET A 188 9.23 7.50 4.01
N ILE A 189 9.11 7.92 5.26
CA ILE A 189 8.09 7.43 6.17
C ILE A 189 7.07 8.53 6.44
N ILE A 190 5.78 8.19 6.41
CA ILE A 190 4.67 9.13 6.65
C ILE A 190 4.04 8.83 8.00
N PHE A 191 3.94 9.84 8.86
CA PHE A 191 3.14 9.83 10.08
C PHE A 191 1.93 10.75 9.88
N LEU A 192 0.72 10.21 10.00
CA LEU A 192 -0.52 10.96 9.83
C LEU A 192 -1.54 10.55 10.90
N GLY A 193 -1.86 11.47 11.81
CA GLY A 193 -2.75 11.21 12.94
C GLY A 193 -2.36 9.98 13.75
N ASN A 194 -3.35 9.16 14.11
CA ASN A 194 -3.16 7.91 14.86
C ASN A 194 -2.98 6.68 13.96
N HIS A 195 -2.71 6.87 12.66
CA HIS A 195 -2.53 5.76 11.75
C HIS A 195 -1.19 5.06 11.96
N ILE A 196 -1.13 3.78 11.58
CA ILE A 196 0.14 3.05 11.47
C ILE A 196 0.97 3.73 10.36
N PRO A 197 2.16 4.26 10.66
CA PRO A 197 3.03 4.88 9.67
C PRO A 197 3.42 3.89 8.57
N ILE A 198 3.64 4.42 7.38
CA ILE A 198 4.01 3.61 6.22
C ILE A 198 5.22 4.19 5.50
N PHE A 199 5.97 3.32 4.86
CA PHE A 199 7.08 3.70 3.99
C PHE A 199 6.57 3.80 2.56
N THR A 200 6.98 4.86 1.86
CA THR A 200 6.63 5.11 0.46
C THR A 200 7.84 5.69 -0.25
N PRO A 201 7.89 5.67 -1.59
CA PRO A 201 8.86 6.50 -2.29
C PRO A 201 8.66 7.98 -1.96
N ILE A 202 9.69 8.79 -2.17
CA ILE A 202 9.57 10.26 -2.13
C ILE A 202 8.99 10.78 -3.44
N ARG A 203 9.35 10.13 -4.55
CA ARG A 203 8.91 10.50 -5.89
C ARG A 203 8.44 9.30 -6.68
N ILE A 204 7.44 9.51 -7.53
CA ILE A 204 6.89 8.50 -8.43
C ILE A 204 6.55 9.11 -9.79
N ASN A 205 6.55 8.28 -10.84
CA ASN A 205 5.92 8.66 -12.10
C ASN A 205 4.42 8.36 -12.03
N LEU A 206 3.57 9.39 -11.90
CA LEU A 206 2.12 9.20 -11.83
C LEU A 206 1.55 8.55 -13.10
N LEU A 207 2.16 8.83 -14.27
CA LEU A 207 1.70 8.32 -15.55
C LEU A 207 1.76 6.78 -15.60
N ASP A 208 2.72 6.18 -14.89
CA ASP A 208 2.87 4.73 -14.77
C ASP A 208 1.75 4.06 -13.95
N PHE A 209 0.99 4.84 -13.18
CA PHE A 209 -0.08 4.34 -12.31
C PHE A 209 -1.49 4.63 -12.84
N VAL A 210 -1.64 5.34 -13.96
CA VAL A 210 -2.97 5.72 -14.50
C VAL A 210 -3.87 4.50 -14.74
N HIS A 211 -3.36 3.44 -15.37
CA HIS A 211 -4.12 2.20 -15.57
C HIS A 211 -4.44 1.50 -14.24
N TYR A 212 -3.48 1.44 -13.32
CA TYR A 212 -3.65 0.84 -12.00
C TYR A 212 -4.75 1.55 -11.21
N PHE A 213 -4.75 2.88 -11.20
CA PHE A 213 -5.77 3.67 -10.53
C PHE A 213 -7.11 3.63 -11.25
N GLY A 214 -7.19 3.42 -12.56
CA GLY A 214 -8.46 3.08 -13.23
C GLY A 214 -9.07 1.78 -12.71
N GLY A 215 -8.25 0.74 -12.48
CA GLY A 215 -8.69 -0.52 -11.88
C GLY A 215 -9.09 -0.36 -10.40
N TYR A 216 -8.28 0.35 -9.62
CA TYR A 216 -8.56 0.65 -8.22
C TYR A 216 -9.80 1.54 -8.05
N TYR A 217 -9.98 2.53 -8.91
CA TYR A 217 -11.16 3.40 -8.96
C TYR A 217 -12.43 2.56 -9.00
N PHE A 218 -12.46 1.56 -9.87
CA PHE A 218 -13.70 0.81 -10.11
C PHE A 218 -13.95 -0.32 -9.10
N ASP A 219 -12.92 -1.03 -8.67
CA ASP A 219 -13.06 -2.19 -7.79
C ASP A 219 -12.69 -1.90 -6.33
N GLY A 220 -11.70 -1.04 -6.10
CA GLY A 220 -11.12 -0.80 -4.77
C GLY A 220 -11.79 0.30 -3.95
N THR A 221 -12.24 1.40 -4.57
CA THR A 221 -12.92 2.50 -3.85
C THR A 221 -14.28 2.09 -3.26
N LYS A 222 -14.88 1.01 -3.77
CA LYS A 222 -16.17 0.47 -3.32
C LYS A 222 -16.08 -0.33 -2.00
N LYS A 223 -14.90 -0.52 -1.42
CA LYS A 223 -14.64 -1.56 -0.40
C LYS A 223 -14.47 -1.10 1.07
N GLY A 224 -14.90 0.12 1.42
CA GLY A 224 -15.00 0.56 2.83
C GLY A 224 -13.67 1.01 3.44
N TRP A 225 -13.43 0.69 4.72
CA TRP A 225 -12.35 1.24 5.57
C TRP A 225 -10.93 0.68 5.33
N SER A 226 -10.63 0.09 4.18
CA SER A 226 -9.31 -0.50 3.92
C SER A 226 -9.00 -0.52 2.43
N TRP A 227 -7.72 -0.45 2.07
CA TRP A 227 -7.31 -0.65 0.69
C TRP A 227 -7.49 -2.11 0.28
N ARG A 228 -8.22 -2.36 -0.82
CA ARG A 228 -8.51 -3.69 -1.34
C ARG A 228 -8.67 -3.68 -2.85
N ILE A 229 -8.26 -4.75 -3.53
CA ILE A 229 -8.52 -4.96 -4.95
C ILE A 229 -8.67 -6.46 -5.25
N ASN A 230 -9.57 -6.81 -6.16
CA ASN A 230 -9.83 -8.16 -6.62
C ASN A 230 -9.02 -8.46 -7.88
N ALA A 231 -8.27 -9.55 -7.87
CA ALA A 231 -7.71 -10.16 -9.05
C ALA A 231 -8.52 -11.42 -9.42
N SER A 232 -9.04 -11.44 -10.64
CA SER A 232 -9.70 -12.62 -11.21
C SER A 232 -8.72 -13.54 -11.94
N THR A 233 -7.49 -13.12 -12.15
CA THR A 233 -6.44 -13.87 -12.84
C THR A 233 -5.09 -13.68 -12.14
N PRO A 234 -4.14 -14.63 -12.29
CA PRO A 234 -2.77 -14.44 -11.83
C PRO A 234 -2.11 -13.18 -12.39
N GLU A 235 -2.33 -12.88 -13.67
CA GLU A 235 -1.76 -11.71 -14.34
C GLU A 235 -2.23 -10.40 -13.68
N GLN A 236 -3.51 -10.31 -13.32
CA GLN A 236 -4.03 -9.18 -12.53
C GLN A 236 -3.38 -9.11 -11.15
N ALA A 237 -3.24 -10.23 -10.45
CA ALA A 237 -2.66 -10.25 -9.11
C ALA A 237 -1.19 -9.81 -9.13
N VAL A 238 -0.41 -10.29 -10.10
CA VAL A 238 0.99 -9.90 -10.30
C VAL A 238 1.07 -8.40 -10.60
N TYR A 239 0.25 -7.91 -11.53
CA TYR A 239 0.22 -6.49 -11.87
C TYR A 239 -0.12 -5.61 -10.67
N TYR A 240 -1.21 -5.90 -9.96
CA TYR A 240 -1.65 -5.11 -8.81
C TYR A 240 -0.66 -5.18 -7.64
N THR A 241 -0.10 -6.34 -7.35
CA THR A 241 0.89 -6.50 -6.28
C THR A 241 2.19 -5.76 -6.61
N LYS A 242 2.62 -5.82 -7.87
CA LYS A 242 3.80 -5.08 -8.34
C LYS A 242 3.59 -3.57 -8.23
N LYS A 243 2.46 -3.06 -8.73
CA LYS A 243 2.14 -1.62 -8.65
C LYS A 243 1.98 -1.16 -7.20
N TYR A 244 1.32 -1.96 -6.36
CA TYR A 244 1.22 -1.70 -4.93
C TYR A 244 2.60 -1.61 -4.26
N GLY A 245 3.50 -2.57 -4.51
CA GLY A 245 4.85 -2.57 -3.94
C GLY A 245 5.75 -1.43 -4.44
N GLN A 246 5.41 -0.78 -5.55
CA GLN A 246 6.07 0.45 -5.99
C GLN A 246 5.59 1.69 -5.22
N LEU A 247 4.41 1.65 -4.58
CA LEU A 247 3.85 2.75 -3.79
C LEU A 247 4.09 2.57 -2.29
N ILE A 248 3.90 1.34 -1.78
CA ILE A 248 3.98 1.01 -0.36
C ILE A 248 5.17 0.08 -0.13
N LEU A 249 6.21 0.62 0.48
CA LEU A 249 7.44 -0.10 0.83
C LEU A 249 7.22 -0.86 2.15
N GLY A 250 7.75 -2.07 2.28
CA GLY A 250 7.45 -2.96 3.41
C GLY A 250 6.03 -3.55 3.35
N ASN A 251 5.72 -4.19 2.21
CA ASN A 251 4.43 -4.81 1.89
C ASN A 251 3.88 -5.72 3.03
N GLN A 252 2.63 -5.47 3.46
CA GLN A 252 1.88 -6.27 4.44
C GLN A 252 0.56 -6.84 3.87
N LEU A 253 0.56 -7.11 2.56
CA LEU A 253 -0.62 -7.62 1.86
C LEU A 253 -1.11 -8.94 2.47
N VAL A 254 -2.42 -9.01 2.67
CA VAL A 254 -3.13 -10.22 3.05
C VAL A 254 -3.95 -10.68 1.86
N PHE A 255 -3.82 -11.97 1.55
CA PHE A 255 -4.50 -12.59 0.44
C PHE A 255 -5.65 -13.47 0.92
N ARG A 256 -6.85 -13.26 0.35
CA ARG A 256 -8.04 -14.09 0.60
C ARG A 256 -8.62 -14.56 -0.71
N LEU A 257 -8.94 -15.84 -0.81
CA LEU A 257 -9.43 -16.42 -2.06
C LEU A 257 -10.89 -16.84 -1.91
N ILE A 258 -11.74 -16.43 -2.85
CA ILE A 258 -13.13 -16.87 -2.92
C ILE A 258 -13.31 -17.78 -4.12
N TYR A 259 -13.73 -19.02 -3.87
CA TYR A 259 -14.01 -20.00 -4.91
C TYR A 259 -15.46 -20.47 -4.86
N SER A 260 -16.08 -20.60 -6.02
CA SER A 260 -17.44 -21.09 -6.17
C SER A 260 -17.43 -22.53 -6.69
N LYS A 261 -17.69 -23.51 -5.82
CA LYS A 261 -17.72 -24.92 -6.16
C LYS A 261 -18.99 -25.26 -6.93
N LYS A 262 -18.83 -25.96 -8.05
CA LYS A 262 -19.94 -26.44 -8.88
C LYS A 262 -20.50 -27.75 -8.33
N PRO A 263 -21.81 -28.03 -8.47
CA PRO A 263 -22.36 -29.35 -8.17
C PRO A 263 -21.65 -30.51 -8.87
N SER A 264 -21.16 -30.28 -10.10
CA SER A 264 -20.41 -31.29 -10.87
C SER A 264 -18.99 -31.54 -10.37
N ASP A 265 -18.44 -30.67 -9.53
CA ASP A 265 -17.08 -30.81 -9.02
C ASP A 265 -17.06 -31.80 -7.84
N LYS A 266 -16.58 -33.02 -8.11
CA LYS A 266 -16.53 -34.11 -7.12
C LYS A 266 -15.37 -33.99 -6.14
N ARG A 267 -14.43 -33.06 -6.32
CA ARG A 267 -13.26 -32.90 -5.44
C ARG A 267 -13.66 -32.55 -4.01
N THR A 268 -12.87 -33.02 -3.05
CA THR A 268 -13.05 -32.65 -1.62
C THR A 268 -12.65 -31.19 -1.38
N LYS A 269 -13.11 -30.59 -0.27
CA LYS A 269 -12.74 -29.21 0.09
C LYS A 269 -11.21 -29.07 0.25
N THR A 270 -10.54 -30.08 0.78
CA THR A 270 -9.08 -30.09 0.97
C THR A 270 -8.34 -30.15 -0.36
N GLN A 271 -8.76 -31.00 -1.29
CA GLN A 271 -8.19 -31.06 -2.65
C GLN A 271 -8.34 -29.72 -3.36
N ILE A 272 -9.55 -29.14 -3.34
CA ILE A 272 -9.80 -27.83 -3.97
C ILE A 272 -8.89 -26.75 -3.36
N ARG A 273 -8.73 -26.71 -2.04
CA ARG A 273 -7.84 -25.73 -1.40
C ARG A 273 -6.40 -25.91 -1.83
N LYS A 274 -5.89 -27.14 -1.85
CA LYS A 274 -4.52 -27.44 -2.29
C LYS A 274 -4.29 -26.98 -3.73
N ASP A 275 -5.15 -27.40 -4.65
CA ASP A 275 -5.06 -27.03 -6.07
C ASP A 275 -5.06 -25.50 -6.27
N LEU A 276 -5.87 -24.78 -5.48
CA LEU A 276 -5.92 -23.32 -5.53
C LEU A 276 -4.65 -22.67 -4.97
N ILE A 277 -4.10 -23.17 -3.86
CA ILE A 277 -2.83 -22.66 -3.30
C ILE A 277 -1.71 -22.88 -4.29
N ASP A 278 -1.57 -24.10 -4.81
CA ASP A 278 -0.51 -24.47 -5.75
C ASP A 278 -0.59 -23.60 -7.00
N TYR A 279 -1.80 -23.41 -7.56
CA TYR A 279 -2.01 -22.55 -8.72
C TYR A 279 -1.62 -21.09 -8.46
N TRP A 280 -2.11 -20.46 -7.40
CA TRP A 280 -1.80 -19.04 -7.16
C TRP A 280 -0.34 -18.81 -6.75
N LYS A 281 0.30 -19.79 -6.12
CA LYS A 281 1.73 -19.76 -5.80
C LYS A 281 2.58 -19.88 -7.07
N GLU A 282 2.25 -20.80 -7.97
CA GLU A 282 2.97 -21.03 -9.22
C GLU A 282 2.87 -19.81 -10.16
N TYR A 283 1.65 -19.30 -10.40
CA TYR A 283 1.41 -18.30 -11.44
C TYR A 283 1.45 -16.84 -10.95
N ALA A 284 1.34 -16.59 -9.65
CA ALA A 284 1.35 -15.23 -9.11
C ALA A 284 2.32 -15.02 -7.93
N SER A 285 3.05 -16.06 -7.51
CA SER A 285 3.95 -16.01 -6.34
C SER A 285 3.23 -15.54 -5.06
N VAL A 286 1.93 -15.85 -4.94
CA VAL A 286 1.11 -15.46 -3.80
C VAL A 286 1.06 -16.61 -2.79
N ASP A 287 1.43 -16.33 -1.54
CA ASP A 287 1.29 -17.30 -0.44
C ASP A 287 -0.06 -17.14 0.26
N ILE A 288 -0.97 -18.09 0.00
CA ILE A 288 -2.33 -18.09 0.54
C ILE A 288 -2.45 -19.15 1.63
N LYS A 289 -2.72 -18.71 2.86
CA LYS A 289 -3.06 -19.64 3.96
C LYS A 289 -4.39 -20.35 3.68
N ALA A 290 -4.47 -21.65 3.98
CA ALA A 290 -5.67 -22.45 3.74
C ALA A 290 -6.95 -21.88 4.37
N ASP A 291 -6.84 -21.27 5.55
CA ASP A 291 -7.96 -20.63 6.26
C ASP A 291 -8.49 -19.37 5.58
N ASN A 292 -7.68 -18.75 4.71
CA ASN A 292 -8.07 -17.60 3.91
C ASN A 292 -8.80 -17.99 2.62
N ILE A 293 -9.10 -19.28 2.39
CA ILE A 293 -9.84 -19.77 1.23
C ILE A 293 -11.30 -20.05 1.59
N LYS A 294 -12.19 -19.19 1.09
CA LYS A 294 -13.64 -19.31 1.23
C LYS A 294 -14.25 -20.06 0.05
N LEU A 295 -14.71 -21.28 0.31
CA LEU A 295 -15.46 -22.09 -0.65
C LEU A 295 -16.96 -21.81 -0.52
N ARG A 296 -17.63 -21.52 -1.63
CA ARG A 296 -19.09 -21.33 -1.72
C ARG A 296 -19.69 -22.40 -2.62
N GLU A 297 -20.69 -23.11 -2.14
CA GLU A 297 -21.45 -24.06 -2.97
C GLU A 297 -22.40 -23.30 -3.90
N THR A 298 -22.40 -23.66 -5.18
CA THR A 298 -23.31 -23.08 -6.18
C THR A 298 -24.48 -24.00 -6.46
N LYS A 299 -25.66 -23.45 -6.77
CA LYS A 299 -26.87 -24.24 -7.05
C LYS A 299 -26.89 -24.89 -8.44
N HIS A 300 -26.08 -24.37 -9.38
CA HIS A 300 -26.12 -24.79 -10.79
C HIS A 300 -24.72 -24.89 -11.38
N ASN A 301 -24.50 -25.81 -12.32
CA ASN A 301 -23.20 -25.96 -13.01
C ASN A 301 -22.90 -24.80 -13.99
N LYS A 302 -23.94 -24.15 -14.53
CA LYS A 302 -23.81 -23.01 -15.46
C LYS A 302 -23.82 -21.68 -14.72
N VAL A 303 -22.77 -21.40 -13.95
CA VAL A 303 -22.59 -20.07 -13.35
C VAL A 303 -21.87 -19.17 -14.36
N LYS A 304 -22.59 -18.19 -14.93
CA LYS A 304 -22.06 -17.24 -15.95
C LYS A 304 -20.77 -16.52 -15.51
N LYS A 305 -20.60 -16.28 -14.21
CA LYS A 305 -19.41 -15.62 -13.62
C LYS A 305 -18.41 -16.58 -12.99
N TRP A 306 -18.46 -17.87 -13.32
CA TRP A 306 -17.56 -18.84 -12.70
C TRP A 306 -16.11 -18.64 -13.10
N ASN A 307 -15.25 -18.65 -12.09
CA ASN A 307 -13.81 -18.65 -12.24
C ASN A 307 -13.24 -19.99 -11.74
N LYS A 308 -12.55 -20.72 -12.62
CA LYS A 308 -11.96 -22.03 -12.31
C LYS A 308 -10.89 -21.97 -11.23
N TYR A 309 -10.31 -20.79 -11.00
CA TYR A 309 -9.25 -20.57 -10.01
C TYR A 309 -9.68 -19.65 -8.85
N GLY A 310 -10.96 -19.30 -8.80
CA GLY A 310 -11.47 -18.35 -7.80
C GLY A 310 -11.02 -16.92 -8.06
N THR A 311 -11.46 -16.00 -7.20
CA THR A 311 -11.09 -14.58 -7.26
C THR A 311 -10.31 -14.25 -5.99
N LEU A 312 -9.14 -13.67 -6.18
CA LEU A 312 -8.21 -13.29 -5.13
C LEU A 312 -8.52 -11.85 -4.67
N ASP A 313 -8.90 -11.69 -3.41
CA ASP A 313 -9.00 -10.40 -2.73
C ASP A 313 -7.63 -10.09 -2.11
N VAL A 314 -6.99 -9.05 -2.62
CA VAL A 314 -5.69 -8.53 -2.18
C VAL A 314 -5.98 -7.32 -1.30
N ASN A 315 -5.53 -7.33 -0.04
CA ASN A 315 -5.87 -6.26 0.91
C ASN A 315 -4.69 -5.81 1.78
N ASP A 316 -4.73 -4.55 2.17
CA ASP A 316 -3.93 -3.98 3.26
C ASP A 316 -4.88 -3.24 4.20
N ASN A 317 -4.83 -3.59 5.49
CA ASN A 317 -5.79 -3.08 6.48
C ASN A 317 -5.31 -1.80 7.17
N ARG A 318 -4.13 -1.26 6.80
CA ARG A 318 -3.64 0.01 7.34
C ARG A 318 -4.41 1.16 6.68
N ASN A 319 -5.14 1.96 7.48
CA ASN A 319 -5.93 3.09 6.98
C ASN A 319 -5.10 4.12 6.20
N LEU A 320 -3.83 4.34 6.60
CA LEU A 320 -2.95 5.26 5.90
C LEU A 320 -2.65 4.81 4.46
N VAL A 321 -2.61 3.50 4.20
CA VAL A 321 -2.46 2.98 2.83
C VAL A 321 -3.66 3.39 1.97
N MET A 322 -4.88 3.27 2.53
CA MET A 322 -6.09 3.72 1.84
C MET A 322 -6.04 5.23 1.56
N GLU A 323 -5.68 6.03 2.56
CA GLU A 323 -5.55 7.49 2.42
C GLU A 323 -4.57 7.86 1.31
N VAL A 324 -3.40 7.22 1.28
CA VAL A 324 -2.39 7.43 0.23
C VAL A 324 -2.95 7.11 -1.16
N HIS A 325 -3.65 5.99 -1.32
CA HIS A 325 -4.23 5.63 -2.61
C HIS A 325 -5.37 6.56 -3.03
N LEU A 326 -6.18 7.07 -2.10
CA LEU A 326 -7.23 8.03 -2.41
C LEU A 326 -6.66 9.38 -2.86
N ARG A 327 -5.69 9.92 -2.12
CA ARG A 327 -5.03 11.18 -2.50
C ARG A 327 -4.26 11.06 -3.81
N LEU A 328 -3.66 9.90 -4.08
CA LEU A 328 -3.03 9.61 -5.37
C LEU A 328 -4.04 9.45 -6.50
N LEU A 329 -5.17 8.82 -6.24
CA LEU A 329 -6.25 8.72 -7.21
C LEU A 329 -6.74 10.11 -7.61
N ASP A 330 -6.94 11.02 -6.65
CA ASP A 330 -7.32 12.41 -6.94
C ASP A 330 -6.28 13.11 -7.83
N ALA A 331 -4.98 12.90 -7.56
CA ALA A 331 -3.91 13.43 -8.40
C ALA A 331 -3.93 12.83 -9.82
N VAL A 332 -4.17 11.53 -9.96
CA VAL A 332 -4.31 10.84 -11.26
C VAL A 332 -5.55 11.32 -12.01
N GLU A 333 -6.68 11.54 -11.33
CA GLU A 333 -7.87 12.13 -11.92
C GLU A 333 -7.59 13.53 -12.45
N GLY A 334 -6.78 14.32 -11.72
CA GLY A 334 -6.27 15.61 -12.17
C GLY A 334 -5.53 15.51 -13.51
N VAL A 335 -4.59 14.56 -13.63
CA VAL A 335 -3.86 14.26 -14.87
C VAL A 335 -4.83 13.87 -15.99
N VAL A 336 -5.75 12.95 -15.73
CA VAL A 336 -6.70 12.43 -16.74
C VAL A 336 -7.67 13.51 -17.23
N ILE A 337 -8.12 14.41 -16.36
CA ILE A 337 -9.09 15.47 -16.73
C ILE A 337 -8.40 16.67 -17.39
N HIS A 338 -7.23 17.08 -16.88
CA HIS A 338 -6.64 18.37 -17.22
C HIS A 338 -5.49 18.28 -18.25
N GLU A 339 -4.85 17.13 -18.42
CA GLU A 339 -3.88 17.00 -19.50
C GLU A 339 -4.56 16.82 -20.87
N ILE A 340 -3.94 17.38 -21.91
CA ILE A 340 -4.44 17.29 -23.29
C ILE A 340 -4.30 15.86 -23.85
N ASN A 341 -3.56 14.96 -23.19
CA ASN A 341 -3.20 13.65 -23.71
C ASN A 341 -4.32 12.59 -23.62
N ASN A 342 -4.88 12.21 -24.77
CA ASN A 342 -5.88 11.15 -24.88
C ASN A 342 -5.34 9.76 -24.48
N GLU A 343 -4.03 9.53 -24.54
CA GLU A 343 -3.41 8.26 -24.15
C GLU A 343 -3.66 7.95 -22.66
N ASN A 344 -3.55 8.96 -21.79
CA ASN A 344 -3.79 8.80 -20.36
C ASN A 344 -5.29 8.55 -20.06
N CYS A 345 -6.19 9.21 -20.79
CA CYS A 345 -7.63 8.92 -20.74
C CYS A 345 -7.92 7.45 -21.12
N TRP A 346 -7.29 6.96 -22.18
CA TRP A 346 -7.43 5.55 -22.59
C TRP A 346 -6.84 4.59 -21.57
N LYS A 347 -5.65 4.87 -21.01
CA LYS A 347 -5.05 4.05 -19.94
C LYS A 347 -6.00 3.94 -18.74
N PHE A 348 -6.59 5.06 -18.33
CA PHE A 348 -7.53 5.10 -17.20
C PHE A 348 -8.81 4.32 -17.49
N LEU A 349 -9.44 4.54 -18.66
CA LEU A 349 -10.63 3.81 -19.09
C LEU A 349 -10.38 2.30 -19.24
N SER A 350 -9.23 1.91 -19.78
CA SER A 350 -8.83 0.51 -19.89
C SER A 350 -8.61 -0.11 -18.52
N GLY A 351 -8.06 0.63 -17.55
CA GLY A 351 -8.01 0.21 -16.14
C GLY A 351 -9.39 -0.03 -15.54
N ILE A 352 -10.36 0.87 -15.78
CA ILE A 352 -11.75 0.69 -15.35
C ILE A 352 -12.35 -0.61 -15.92
N LEU A 353 -12.15 -0.83 -17.22
CA LEU A 353 -12.62 -2.03 -17.90
C LEU A 353 -11.92 -3.30 -17.38
N GLU A 354 -10.62 -3.23 -17.08
CA GLU A 354 -9.85 -4.31 -16.46
C GLU A 354 -10.46 -4.73 -15.11
N GLY A 355 -10.82 -3.76 -14.25
CA GLY A 355 -11.41 -3.99 -12.93
C GLY A 355 -12.72 -4.78 -12.98
N ASP A 356 -13.76 -4.24 -13.64
CA ASP A 356 -15.09 -4.89 -13.67
C ASP A 356 -15.87 -4.61 -14.97
N GLY A 357 -15.13 -4.35 -16.05
CA GLY A 357 -15.70 -4.31 -17.40
C GLY A 357 -16.24 -5.67 -17.84
N PHE A 358 -17.13 -5.64 -18.82
CA PHE A 358 -17.70 -6.84 -19.43
C PHE A 358 -17.71 -6.72 -20.94
N VAL A 359 -17.57 -7.87 -21.59
CA VAL A 359 -17.89 -8.04 -23.00
C VAL A 359 -19.35 -8.46 -23.10
N SER A 360 -20.16 -7.63 -23.71
CA SER A 360 -21.55 -7.94 -24.04
C SER A 360 -21.66 -8.47 -25.47
N GLY A 361 -22.70 -9.26 -25.71
CA GLY A 361 -23.10 -9.58 -27.07
C GLY A 361 -23.53 -11.01 -27.34
N GLY A 362 -24.01 -11.20 -28.56
CA GLY A 362 -24.52 -12.42 -29.18
C GLY A 362 -24.48 -12.27 -30.71
N LYS A 363 -25.31 -13.02 -31.44
CA LYS A 363 -25.28 -13.03 -32.92
C LYS A 363 -25.55 -11.65 -33.55
N ASP A 364 -26.36 -10.81 -32.89
CA ASP A 364 -26.88 -9.56 -33.47
C ASP A 364 -26.52 -8.28 -32.68
N ARG A 365 -25.81 -8.39 -31.56
CA ARG A 365 -25.42 -7.24 -30.73
C ARG A 365 -24.03 -7.49 -30.15
N PHE A 366 -23.15 -6.50 -30.18
CA PHE A 366 -21.83 -6.53 -29.58
C PHE A 366 -21.51 -5.20 -28.90
N GLY A 367 -20.72 -5.28 -27.84
CA GLY A 367 -20.14 -4.11 -27.21
C GLY A 367 -19.38 -4.44 -25.94
N ILE A 368 -18.67 -3.46 -25.42
CA ILE A 368 -17.98 -3.52 -24.12
C ILE A 368 -18.60 -2.49 -23.19
N GLY A 369 -18.49 -2.70 -21.88
CA GLY A 369 -19.10 -1.80 -20.92
C GLY A 369 -18.76 -2.12 -19.48
N PHE A 370 -19.25 -1.31 -18.57
CA PHE A 370 -19.09 -1.47 -17.12
C PHE A 370 -20.29 -0.82 -16.39
N SER A 371 -20.50 -1.16 -15.12
CA SER A 371 -21.62 -0.64 -14.32
C SER A 371 -21.17 0.02 -13.02
N THR A 372 -21.38 1.32 -12.88
CA THR A 372 -21.02 2.10 -11.67
C THR A 372 -22.26 2.47 -10.84
N HIS A 373 -22.04 2.93 -9.60
CA HIS A 373 -23.09 3.47 -8.73
C HIS A 373 -23.24 4.98 -8.98
N SER A 374 -24.42 5.44 -9.41
CA SER A 374 -24.74 6.86 -9.71
C SER A 374 -23.87 7.56 -10.78
N SER A 375 -24.17 8.84 -11.11
CA SER A 375 -23.46 9.61 -12.15
C SER A 375 -22.04 9.93 -11.71
N ASP A 376 -21.09 9.46 -12.50
CA ASP A 376 -19.69 9.48 -12.16
C ASP A 376 -18.96 10.46 -13.10
N LYS A 377 -18.66 11.65 -12.58
CA LYS A 377 -18.20 12.78 -13.40
C LYS A 377 -16.86 12.50 -14.07
N ILE A 378 -15.94 11.79 -13.42
CA ILE A 378 -14.64 11.46 -14.03
C ILE A 378 -14.83 10.52 -15.22
N ILE A 379 -15.72 9.52 -15.09
CA ILE A 379 -16.04 8.61 -16.19
C ILE A 379 -16.67 9.38 -17.34
N GLU A 380 -17.72 10.17 -17.08
CA GLU A 380 -18.41 10.94 -18.13
C GLU A 380 -17.44 11.89 -18.85
N LYS A 381 -16.60 12.62 -18.12
CA LYS A 381 -15.55 13.47 -18.68
C LYS A 381 -14.56 12.68 -19.53
N THR A 382 -14.11 11.52 -19.07
CA THR A 382 -13.20 10.64 -19.81
C THR A 382 -13.82 10.20 -21.13
N LEU A 383 -15.09 9.77 -21.13
CA LEU A 383 -15.77 9.32 -22.34
C LEU A 383 -16.03 10.46 -23.34
N ILE A 384 -16.47 11.61 -22.85
CA ILE A 384 -16.66 12.82 -23.68
C ILE A 384 -15.34 13.25 -24.30
N ARG A 385 -14.24 13.26 -23.52
CA ARG A 385 -12.90 13.64 -23.99
C ARG A 385 -12.40 12.71 -25.09
N LEU A 386 -12.63 11.41 -24.93
CA LEU A 386 -12.29 10.41 -25.94
C LEU A 386 -13.24 10.41 -27.15
N GLY A 387 -14.30 11.22 -27.14
CA GLY A 387 -15.30 11.27 -28.20
C GLY A 387 -16.13 9.99 -28.31
N ILE A 388 -16.15 9.16 -27.27
CA ILE A 388 -16.81 7.85 -27.30
C ILE A 388 -18.30 8.04 -27.06
N GLN A 389 -19.13 7.61 -28.00
CA GLN A 389 -20.57 7.56 -27.79
C GLN A 389 -20.92 6.39 -26.88
N TYR A 390 -21.72 6.63 -25.85
CA TYR A 390 -22.14 5.60 -24.91
C TYR A 390 -23.64 5.65 -24.64
N ARG A 391 -24.21 4.48 -24.31
CA ARG A 391 -25.56 4.41 -23.74
C ARG A 391 -25.47 4.26 -22.24
N SER A 392 -26.25 5.07 -21.51
CA SER A 392 -26.43 4.95 -20.07
C SER A 392 -27.73 4.21 -19.77
N ASP A 393 -27.67 3.04 -19.15
CA ASP A 393 -28.86 2.35 -18.64
C ASP A 393 -29.02 2.59 -17.13
N LYS A 394 -30.09 3.31 -16.76
CA LYS A 394 -30.50 3.62 -15.38
C LYS A 394 -31.67 2.76 -14.89
N SER A 395 -32.16 1.83 -15.70
CA SER A 395 -33.36 1.02 -15.43
C SER A 395 -33.20 0.02 -14.28
N ARG A 396 -31.95 -0.26 -13.86
CA ARG A 396 -31.69 -1.06 -12.67
C ARG A 396 -32.16 -0.29 -11.45
N THR A 397 -33.35 -0.60 -10.96
CA THR A 397 -33.84 -0.12 -9.66
C THR A 397 -33.75 -1.21 -8.61
N LYS A 398 -33.19 -0.92 -7.44
CA LYS A 398 -33.21 -1.82 -6.28
C LYS A 398 -33.97 -1.10 -5.16
N GLY A 399 -35.15 -1.60 -4.81
CA GLY A 399 -36.03 -0.96 -3.82
C GLY A 399 -36.51 0.43 -4.22
N GLY A 400 -36.83 0.66 -5.51
CA GLY A 400 -37.34 1.94 -6.02
C GLY A 400 -36.29 3.04 -6.23
N LYS A 401 -35.02 2.81 -5.88
CA LYS A 401 -33.91 3.74 -6.15
C LYS A 401 -33.07 3.26 -7.35
N PRO A 402 -32.54 4.17 -8.19
CA PRO A 402 -31.57 3.83 -9.22
C PRO A 402 -30.36 3.12 -8.58
N ALA A 403 -30.11 1.88 -8.97
CA ALA A 403 -29.08 1.02 -8.40
C ALA A 403 -27.71 1.18 -9.11
N GLY A 404 -27.68 1.86 -10.26
CA GLY A 404 -26.44 2.16 -10.98
C GLY A 404 -26.66 2.67 -12.40
N ILE A 405 -25.57 3.12 -13.01
CA ILE A 405 -25.48 3.48 -14.44
C ILE A 405 -24.58 2.46 -15.11
N SER A 406 -25.05 1.88 -16.21
CA SER A 406 -24.18 1.06 -17.07
C SER A 406 -23.79 1.84 -18.31
N PHE A 407 -22.49 1.93 -18.57
CA PHE A 407 -21.92 2.52 -19.77
C PHE A 407 -21.68 1.40 -20.78
N HIS A 408 -22.14 1.59 -22.02
CA HIS A 408 -22.02 0.61 -23.09
C HIS A 408 -21.51 1.25 -24.37
N PHE A 409 -20.43 0.69 -24.90
CA PHE A 409 -19.81 1.03 -26.17
C PHE A 409 -20.25 0.01 -27.21
N GLY A 410 -20.96 0.47 -28.24
CA GLY A 410 -21.44 -0.38 -29.32
C GLY A 410 -20.33 -0.85 -30.25
N LEU A 411 -20.67 -1.74 -31.18
CA LEU A 411 -19.74 -2.27 -32.18
C LEU A 411 -18.99 -1.17 -32.95
N PHE A 412 -19.67 -0.13 -33.40
CA PHE A 412 -19.04 0.90 -34.22
C PHE A 412 -18.04 1.75 -33.43
N GLU A 413 -18.35 2.09 -32.17
CA GLU A 413 -17.41 2.76 -31.27
C GLU A 413 -16.16 1.92 -31.02
N VAL A 414 -16.34 0.60 -30.89
CA VAL A 414 -15.21 -0.33 -30.76
C VAL A 414 -14.37 -0.37 -32.04
N LEU A 415 -15.00 -0.36 -33.22
CA LEU A 415 -14.29 -0.39 -34.49
C LEU A 415 -13.54 0.92 -34.77
N LEU A 416 -14.15 2.07 -34.45
CA LEU A 416 -13.50 3.39 -34.58
C LEU A 416 -12.24 3.52 -33.73
N ASN A 417 -12.23 2.87 -32.57
CA ASN A 417 -11.13 2.92 -31.61
C ASN A 417 -10.36 1.61 -31.53
N LEU A 418 -10.45 0.75 -32.56
CA LEU A 418 -9.99 -0.64 -32.48
C LEU A 418 -8.51 -0.76 -32.17
N GLU A 419 -7.69 0.12 -32.74
CA GLU A 419 -6.23 0.14 -32.52
C GLU A 419 -5.89 0.26 -31.04
N VAL A 420 -6.45 1.27 -30.37
CA VAL A 420 -6.17 1.55 -28.96
C VAL A 420 -6.85 0.53 -28.05
N ILE A 421 -8.10 0.16 -28.35
CA ILE A 421 -8.86 -0.83 -27.56
C ILE A 421 -8.18 -2.19 -27.62
N TYR A 422 -7.76 -2.67 -28.78
CA TYR A 422 -7.14 -3.99 -28.90
C TYR A 422 -5.85 -4.14 -28.08
N LEU A 423 -5.03 -3.08 -28.03
CA LEU A 423 -3.75 -3.10 -27.32
C LEU A 423 -3.92 -2.99 -25.81
N SER A 424 -4.93 -2.25 -25.34
CA SER A 424 -5.06 -1.87 -23.93
C SER A 424 -6.20 -2.56 -23.16
N LEU A 425 -7.16 -3.18 -23.87
CA LEU A 425 -8.32 -3.78 -23.24
C LEU A 425 -8.01 -5.18 -22.69
N PHE A 426 -8.35 -5.40 -21.41
CA PHE A 426 -8.21 -6.69 -20.74
C PHE A 426 -6.78 -7.24 -20.80
N THR A 427 -5.77 -6.36 -20.75
CA THR A 427 -4.34 -6.70 -20.81
C THR A 427 -3.98 -7.74 -19.77
N TYR A 428 -4.56 -7.65 -18.57
CA TYR A 428 -4.30 -8.56 -17.46
C TYR A 428 -5.44 -9.57 -17.26
N TYR A 429 -6.49 -9.54 -18.09
CA TYR A 429 -7.61 -10.47 -18.03
C TYR A 429 -7.77 -11.26 -19.35
N PRO A 430 -6.87 -12.21 -19.65
CA PRO A 430 -6.84 -12.96 -20.93
C PRO A 430 -8.20 -13.54 -21.33
N LYS A 431 -8.90 -14.18 -20.38
CA LYS A 431 -10.23 -14.76 -20.64
C LYS A 431 -11.26 -13.75 -21.17
N ARG A 432 -11.26 -12.51 -20.68
CA ARG A 432 -12.17 -11.46 -21.19
C ARG A 432 -11.69 -10.94 -22.54
N ARG A 433 -10.37 -10.84 -22.74
CA ARG A 433 -9.76 -10.47 -24.02
C ARG A 433 -10.10 -11.48 -25.13
N ASP A 434 -9.97 -12.76 -24.85
CA ASP A 434 -10.31 -13.83 -25.78
C ASP A 434 -11.79 -13.78 -26.16
N LEU A 435 -12.67 -13.59 -25.18
CA LEU A 435 -14.09 -13.45 -25.40
C LEU A 435 -14.45 -12.20 -26.21
N PHE A 436 -13.73 -11.10 -26.01
CA PHE A 436 -13.86 -9.88 -26.80
C PHE A 436 -13.53 -10.15 -28.27
N ILE A 437 -12.34 -10.71 -28.54
CA ILE A 437 -11.87 -11.01 -29.89
C ILE A 437 -12.81 -11.99 -30.59
N GLU A 438 -13.18 -13.09 -29.91
CA GLU A 438 -14.07 -14.11 -30.45
C GLU A 438 -15.42 -13.52 -30.86
N ARG A 439 -16.01 -12.68 -30.00
CA ARG A 439 -17.33 -12.09 -30.27
C ARG A 439 -17.29 -11.00 -31.32
N LEU A 440 -16.21 -10.21 -31.36
CA LEU A 440 -16.01 -9.16 -32.35
C LEU A 440 -15.94 -9.77 -33.75
N LEU A 441 -15.08 -10.78 -33.94
CA LEU A 441 -14.83 -11.40 -35.25
C LEU A 441 -16.03 -12.22 -35.78
N LYS A 442 -16.98 -12.58 -34.91
CA LYS A 442 -18.25 -13.24 -35.29
C LYS A 442 -19.37 -12.25 -35.62
N GLN A 443 -19.15 -10.94 -35.53
CA GLN A 443 -20.21 -9.98 -35.86
C GLN A 443 -20.41 -9.90 -37.38
N PRO A 444 -21.66 -9.88 -37.88
CA PRO A 444 -21.93 -9.81 -39.31
C PRO A 444 -21.27 -8.62 -40.03
N SER A 445 -21.20 -7.45 -39.37
CA SER A 445 -20.53 -6.27 -39.93
C SER A 445 -19.01 -6.46 -40.02
N VAL A 446 -18.41 -7.18 -39.09
CA VAL A 446 -16.97 -7.48 -39.09
C VAL A 446 -16.64 -8.56 -40.13
N GLU A 447 -17.48 -9.59 -40.26
CA GLU A 447 -17.36 -10.58 -41.34
C GLU A 447 -17.47 -9.96 -42.73
N TYR A 448 -18.31 -8.92 -42.88
CA TYR A 448 -18.42 -8.13 -44.11
C TYR A 448 -17.14 -7.32 -44.37
N LEU A 449 -16.60 -6.62 -43.37
CA LEU A 449 -15.33 -5.88 -43.49
C LEU A 449 -14.14 -6.80 -43.84
N LEU A 450 -14.12 -8.02 -43.29
CA LEU A 450 -13.14 -9.06 -43.61
C LEU A 450 -13.41 -9.80 -44.94
N LYS A 451 -14.42 -9.36 -45.73
CA LYS A 451 -14.82 -9.98 -47.02
C LYS A 451 -15.22 -11.45 -46.93
N ARG A 452 -15.54 -11.96 -45.74
CA ARG A 452 -16.03 -13.34 -45.49
C ARG A 452 -17.52 -13.47 -45.77
N LYS A 453 -18.23 -12.35 -45.72
CA LYS A 453 -19.66 -12.26 -46.02
C LYS A 453 -19.89 -11.25 -47.14
N GLN A 454 -20.64 -11.66 -48.16
CA GLN A 454 -20.87 -10.83 -49.36
C GLN A 454 -21.90 -9.72 -49.16
N THR A 455 -22.84 -9.91 -48.23
CA THR A 455 -23.95 -8.98 -48.01
C THR A 455 -24.14 -8.64 -46.54
N LEU A 456 -24.51 -7.39 -46.28
CA LEU A 456 -24.84 -6.87 -44.97
C LEU A 456 -26.26 -6.27 -45.03
N ALA A 457 -27.03 -6.40 -43.94
CA ALA A 457 -28.35 -5.78 -43.86
C ALA A 457 -28.26 -4.26 -44.05
N VAL A 458 -29.24 -3.68 -44.75
CA VAL A 458 -29.26 -2.26 -45.13
C VAL A 458 -28.97 -1.33 -43.94
N PRO A 459 -29.60 -1.48 -42.75
CA PRO A 459 -29.31 -0.62 -41.61
C PRO A 459 -27.84 -0.69 -41.16
N ALA A 460 -27.25 -1.89 -41.09
CA ALA A 460 -25.86 -2.06 -40.67
C ALA A 460 -24.87 -1.52 -41.71
N ARG A 461 -25.21 -1.57 -43.00
CA ARG A 461 -24.43 -0.96 -44.09
C ARG A 461 -24.48 0.56 -44.04
N SER A 462 -25.67 1.14 -43.85
CA SER A 462 -25.83 2.59 -43.65
C SER A 462 -25.09 3.09 -42.41
N PHE A 463 -25.11 2.33 -41.32
CA PHE A 463 -24.34 2.66 -40.11
C PHE A 463 -22.83 2.66 -40.37
N LEU A 464 -22.28 1.63 -41.04
CA LEU A 464 -20.85 1.61 -41.41
C LEU A 464 -20.44 2.83 -42.24
N LEU A 465 -21.27 3.22 -43.22
CA LEU A 465 -21.01 4.37 -44.09
C LEU A 465 -21.11 5.71 -43.34
N SER A 466 -22.00 5.81 -42.34
CA SER A 466 -22.21 7.04 -41.58
C SER A 466 -21.12 7.38 -40.56
N HIS A 467 -20.29 6.40 -40.16
CA HIS A 467 -19.28 6.60 -39.11
C HIS A 467 -17.88 6.95 -39.66
N SER A 468 -17.74 7.27 -40.96
CA SER A 468 -16.44 7.63 -41.58
C SER A 468 -15.31 6.66 -41.24
N LEU A 469 -15.64 5.37 -41.12
CA LEU A 469 -14.70 4.36 -40.65
C LEU A 469 -13.61 4.15 -41.69
N ASP A 470 -12.33 4.25 -41.31
CA ASP A 470 -11.22 3.83 -42.18
C ASP A 470 -11.27 2.30 -42.31
N THR A 471 -11.94 1.83 -43.35
CA THR A 471 -12.16 0.42 -43.60
C THR A 471 -10.87 -0.34 -43.85
N SER A 472 -9.85 0.31 -44.46
CA SER A 472 -8.59 -0.35 -44.78
C SER A 472 -7.75 -0.57 -43.52
N SER A 473 -7.59 0.47 -42.69
CA SER A 473 -6.88 0.32 -41.41
C SER A 473 -7.61 -0.61 -40.47
N THR A 474 -8.93 -0.51 -40.37
CA THR A 474 -9.74 -1.40 -39.54
C THR A 474 -9.63 -2.85 -40.00
N GLN A 475 -9.70 -3.12 -41.31
CA GLN A 475 -9.52 -4.46 -41.86
C GLN A 475 -8.15 -5.03 -41.49
N ASN A 476 -7.07 -4.25 -41.68
CA ASN A 476 -5.71 -4.66 -41.31
C ASN A 476 -5.59 -5.04 -39.82
N PHE A 477 -6.23 -4.28 -38.93
CA PHE A 477 -6.25 -4.63 -37.51
C PHE A 477 -7.05 -5.89 -37.22
N LEU A 478 -8.22 -6.06 -37.83
CA LEU A 478 -9.05 -7.26 -37.65
C LEU A 478 -8.33 -8.52 -38.14
N GLU A 479 -7.61 -8.45 -39.25
CA GLU A 479 -6.80 -9.56 -39.76
C GLU A 479 -5.69 -9.97 -38.78
N LYS A 480 -5.05 -9.01 -38.08
CA LYS A 480 -4.09 -9.28 -37.01
C LYS A 480 -4.70 -9.99 -35.79
N LEU A 481 -6.03 -9.91 -35.59
CA LEU A 481 -6.72 -10.61 -34.49
C LEU A 481 -7.01 -12.08 -34.81
N GLU A 482 -7.02 -12.47 -36.09
CA GLU A 482 -7.41 -13.82 -36.51
C GLU A 482 -6.50 -14.94 -35.98
N PRO A 483 -5.17 -14.78 -35.89
CA PRO A 483 -4.31 -15.80 -35.31
C PRO A 483 -4.66 -16.12 -33.85
N VAL A 484 -5.11 -15.11 -33.09
CA VAL A 484 -5.51 -15.27 -31.68
C VAL A 484 -6.74 -16.19 -31.55
N LEU A 485 -7.67 -16.12 -32.50
CA LEU A 485 -8.82 -17.04 -32.56
C LEU A 485 -8.41 -18.50 -32.78
N LYS A 486 -7.30 -18.75 -33.47
CA LYS A 486 -6.81 -20.11 -33.74
C LYS A 486 -6.17 -20.73 -32.50
N THR A 487 -5.53 -19.93 -31.65
CA THR A 487 -4.94 -20.39 -30.38
C THR A 487 -5.97 -20.58 -29.27
N ILE A 488 -7.09 -19.83 -29.26
CA ILE A 488 -8.17 -19.97 -28.26
C ILE A 488 -8.91 -21.33 -28.36
N LYS A 489 -8.84 -22.01 -29.51
CA LYS A 489 -9.56 -23.28 -29.76
C LYS A 489 -8.83 -24.55 -29.30
N VAL A 490 -7.74 -24.43 -28.54
CA VAL A 490 -6.98 -25.57 -27.98
C VAL A 490 -7.40 -25.87 -26.55
#